data_AF-A0AAV9JN85-F1
#
_entry.id   AF-A0AAV9JN85-F1
#
_cell.length_a   1.000
_cell.length_b   1.000
_cell.length_c   1.000
_cell.angle_alpha   90.00
_cell.angle_beta   90.00
_cell.angle_gamma   90.00
#
_symmetry.space_group_name_H-M   'P 1'
#
loop_
_entity.id
_entity.type
_entity.pdbx_description
1 polymer ?
#
loop_
_entity_poly.entity_id
_entity_poly.type
_entity_poly.pdbx_seq_one_letter_code
_entity_poly.pdbx_strand_id
1 'polypeptide(L)'
;MAGTVRLNARFLRTFFIVLAIISFFIPAWVATQTVFCDAYVHRRIAVASWYRSWRSLPREEGLYRGTLDPNVVANQSPYPSLTRKLGCGELEGLDLAVSSFGESAECVGFPHPPLGSYETLGLSATRCMSDRVRYEPYRSLQSDLYNGSAAERWDDVDLARLQRDCRILDDGRPMATSQGDLDESEVPRESPKRPRTAVILRGWNGFRWTEDDMQNVRAMVTELAMFSGGEYELFVLLHLRNATQAVPLPGETLENVKLRYVPKALVNMTELWTYIDVETTYPKVGEHDVYYHTFMPVQLFAARHPEIDFFWNWEMDVRYTGHYGELFSALTEWASKQSTTGLWARNTRFYIPSFHGSYNGFADAAVRADVHAPAPTPWINVDDESVDGVGSEADFITLFPMFDTSNTLWPHKDYLVNYQISEVEHRYGTVGTNVRLSRKLLEMMHRENVAGRAMMSEMFPPTLAFHHGLKAVFAPHPMFLDRRWPVENLQKTFNGGNRGQVEGSMASVINHEQDFEGATWYWNSQYTLDLYRRWLGMAEEGPGSTEVSPRVPIQPPAIADSPFSGRGPMARYACRQCCFTP
;
A
#
# COMPACT_ATOMS: atom_id res chain seq x y z
N MET A 1 51.41 -8.06 68.25
CA MET A 1 50.20 -8.70 68.78
C MET A 1 49.53 -9.44 67.64
N ALA A 2 49.62 -10.76 67.66
CA ALA A 2 48.87 -11.63 66.76
C ALA A 2 47.39 -11.61 67.15
N GLY A 3 46.51 -11.48 66.16
CA GLY A 3 45.06 -11.52 66.32
C GLY A 3 44.46 -12.29 65.14
N THR A 4 44.47 -13.60 65.25
CA THR A 4 43.82 -14.58 64.36
C THR A 4 42.30 -14.38 64.38
N VAL A 5 41.70 -14.05 63.24
CA VAL A 5 40.24 -14.19 63.07
C VAL A 5 39.95 -15.61 62.57
N ARG A 6 39.46 -16.46 63.49
CA ARG A 6 38.94 -17.79 63.18
C ARG A 6 37.64 -17.64 62.38
N LEU A 7 37.67 -17.96 61.09
CA LEU A 7 36.44 -18.23 60.34
C LEU A 7 35.77 -19.48 60.91
N ASN A 8 34.52 -19.32 61.33
CA ASN A 8 33.74 -20.34 62.00
C ASN A 8 33.31 -21.41 60.97
N ALA A 9 33.81 -22.64 61.11
CA ALA A 9 33.54 -23.77 60.21
C ALA A 9 32.05 -24.13 60.06
N ARG A 10 31.18 -23.61 60.95
CA ARG A 10 29.72 -23.70 60.82
C ARG A 10 29.16 -22.83 59.69
N PHE A 11 29.74 -21.67 59.40
CA PHE A 11 29.22 -20.76 58.37
C PHE A 11 29.51 -21.27 56.95
N LEU A 12 30.71 -21.83 56.74
CA LEU A 12 31.07 -22.50 55.50
C LEU A 12 30.24 -23.78 55.24
N ARG A 13 29.95 -24.58 56.29
CA ARG A 13 29.07 -25.75 56.14
C ARG A 13 27.63 -25.36 55.79
N THR A 14 27.07 -24.32 56.38
CA THR A 14 25.72 -23.85 56.03
C THR A 14 25.66 -23.28 54.62
N PHE A 15 26.71 -22.57 54.17
CA PHE A 15 26.78 -22.01 52.82
C PHE A 15 26.89 -23.09 51.74
N PHE A 16 27.67 -24.15 51.96
CA PHE A 16 27.76 -25.29 51.05
C PHE A 16 26.51 -26.19 51.06
N ILE A 17 25.80 -26.31 52.18
CA ILE A 17 24.51 -27.04 52.24
C ILE A 17 23.42 -26.28 51.47
N VAL A 18 23.38 -24.95 51.55
CA VAL A 18 22.42 -24.14 50.78
C VAL A 18 22.73 -24.20 49.27
N LEU A 19 24.00 -24.15 48.86
CA LEU A 19 24.40 -24.33 47.46
C LEU A 19 24.13 -25.75 46.94
N ALA A 20 24.32 -26.80 47.76
CA ALA A 20 24.01 -28.19 47.40
C ALA A 20 22.50 -28.45 47.29
N ILE A 21 21.68 -27.80 48.13
CA ILE A 21 20.21 -27.86 48.03
C ILE A 21 19.75 -27.13 46.75
N ILE A 22 20.29 -25.95 46.45
CA ILE A 22 19.94 -25.20 45.23
C ILE A 22 20.34 -25.98 43.97
N SER A 23 21.48 -26.68 43.96
CA SER A 23 21.92 -27.52 42.82
C SER A 23 21.19 -28.87 42.69
N PHE A 24 20.50 -29.35 43.74
CA PHE A 24 19.59 -30.50 43.65
C PHE A 24 18.17 -30.13 43.16
N PHE A 25 17.73 -28.87 43.35
CA PHE A 25 16.41 -28.42 42.89
C PHE A 25 16.39 -27.86 41.45
N ILE A 26 17.54 -27.48 40.88
CA ILE A 26 17.61 -27.00 39.49
C ILE A 26 17.31 -28.11 38.46
N PRO A 27 17.80 -29.36 38.58
CA PRO A 27 17.45 -30.42 37.61
C PRO A 27 15.98 -30.86 37.72
N ALA A 28 15.38 -30.80 38.92
CA ALA A 28 13.98 -31.16 39.13
C ALA A 28 13.00 -30.07 38.65
N TRP A 29 13.41 -28.79 38.68
CA TRP A 29 12.63 -27.67 38.14
C TRP A 29 12.73 -27.58 36.61
N VAL A 30 13.91 -27.89 36.05
CA VAL A 30 14.09 -28.00 34.59
C VAL A 30 13.35 -29.22 34.05
N ALA A 31 13.42 -30.38 34.71
CA ALA A 31 12.68 -31.58 34.28
C ALA A 31 11.15 -31.46 34.43
N THR A 32 10.64 -30.69 35.40
CA THR A 32 9.20 -30.40 35.48
C THR A 32 8.75 -29.37 34.46
N GLN A 33 9.61 -28.44 34.03
CA GLN A 33 9.33 -27.59 32.86
C GLN A 33 9.35 -28.38 31.54
N THR A 34 10.26 -29.35 31.36
CA THR A 34 10.26 -30.20 30.15
C THR A 34 9.08 -31.17 30.14
N VAL A 35 8.65 -31.70 31.28
CA VAL A 35 7.47 -32.59 31.34
C VAL A 35 6.14 -31.81 31.24
N PHE A 36 6.08 -30.55 31.67
CA PHE A 36 4.92 -29.69 31.39
C PHE A 36 4.90 -29.17 29.94
N CYS A 37 6.05 -28.96 29.30
CA CYS A 37 6.12 -28.62 27.88
C CYS A 37 5.84 -29.83 26.97
N ASP A 38 6.33 -31.03 27.29
CA ASP A 38 6.09 -32.24 26.46
C ASP A 38 4.68 -32.81 26.64
N ALA A 39 4.07 -32.67 27.82
CA ALA A 39 2.65 -33.01 27.99
C ALA A 39 1.70 -32.02 27.27
N TYR A 40 2.14 -30.78 27.03
CA TYR A 40 1.40 -29.78 26.24
C TYR A 40 1.49 -30.01 24.73
N VAL A 41 2.56 -30.65 24.25
CA VAL A 41 2.79 -30.91 22.82
C VAL A 41 2.26 -32.29 22.39
N HIS A 42 2.19 -33.28 23.27
CA HIS A 42 1.78 -34.65 22.90
C HIS A 42 0.38 -35.10 23.35
N ARG A 43 -0.31 -34.37 24.22
CA ARG A 43 -1.76 -34.56 24.43
C ARG A 43 -2.49 -33.44 23.72
N ARG A 44 -3.35 -33.79 22.76
CA ARG A 44 -4.30 -32.91 22.06
C ARG A 44 -5.34 -32.27 23.02
N ILE A 45 -4.90 -31.66 24.10
CA ILE A 45 -5.69 -30.73 24.88
C ILE A 45 -5.52 -29.40 24.16
N ALA A 46 -6.34 -29.21 23.13
CA ALA A 46 -6.53 -27.92 22.54
C ALA A 46 -6.93 -26.96 23.67
N VAL A 47 -6.08 -25.98 23.97
CA VAL A 47 -6.54 -24.74 24.61
C VAL A 47 -7.37 -24.02 23.54
N ALA A 48 -8.59 -24.52 23.37
CA ALA A 48 -9.59 -24.05 22.42
C ALA A 48 -10.26 -22.74 22.86
N SER A 49 -9.73 -22.07 23.89
CA SER A 49 -10.36 -20.87 24.47
C SER A 49 -9.74 -19.53 24.01
N TRP A 50 -8.66 -19.53 23.22
CA TRP A 50 -8.00 -18.29 22.78
C TRP A 50 -7.56 -18.25 21.30
N TYR A 51 -7.75 -19.33 20.53
CA TYR A 51 -7.80 -19.18 19.07
C TYR A 51 -9.05 -18.34 18.76
N ARG A 52 -8.82 -17.04 18.58
CA ARG A 52 -9.82 -15.96 18.58
C ARG A 52 -11.07 -16.39 17.81
N SER A 53 -12.21 -16.25 18.49
CA SER A 53 -13.56 -16.60 18.05
C SER A 53 -13.99 -15.97 16.73
N TRP A 54 -13.20 -15.08 16.14
CA TRP A 54 -13.61 -14.32 14.98
C TRP A 54 -13.87 -15.19 13.75
N ARG A 55 -13.09 -16.27 13.55
CA ARG A 55 -13.34 -17.22 12.45
C ARG A 55 -14.68 -17.95 12.58
N SER A 56 -15.22 -18.03 13.81
CA SER A 56 -16.55 -18.58 14.09
C SER A 56 -17.66 -17.54 13.96
N LEU A 57 -17.34 -16.26 13.74
CA LEU A 57 -18.35 -15.25 13.48
C LEU A 57 -19.08 -15.56 12.16
N PRO A 58 -20.36 -15.15 12.05
CA PRO A 58 -21.10 -15.28 10.81
C PRO A 58 -20.38 -14.55 9.66
N ARG A 59 -20.44 -15.13 8.46
CA ARG A 59 -19.97 -14.45 7.25
C ARG A 59 -20.77 -13.17 7.00
N GLU A 60 -20.11 -12.18 6.42
CA GLU A 60 -20.75 -11.00 5.84
C GLU A 60 -21.12 -11.30 4.39
N GLU A 61 -22.32 -11.82 4.19
CA GLU A 61 -22.78 -12.20 2.85
C GLU A 61 -23.25 -11.00 2.02
N GLY A 62 -23.48 -9.83 2.65
CA GLY A 62 -23.92 -8.62 1.95
C GLY A 62 -22.92 -8.17 0.86
N LEU A 63 -21.63 -8.41 1.08
CA LEU A 63 -20.56 -8.08 0.12
C LEU A 63 -20.66 -8.87 -1.19
N TYR A 64 -21.35 -10.00 -1.19
CA TYR A 64 -21.61 -10.81 -2.38
C TYR A 64 -22.98 -10.55 -3.00
N ARG A 65 -23.87 -9.82 -2.30
CA ARG A 65 -25.27 -9.63 -2.69
C ARG A 65 -25.59 -8.21 -3.13
N GLY A 66 -24.59 -7.33 -3.14
CA GLY A 66 -24.73 -5.99 -3.71
C GLY A 66 -25.16 -6.07 -5.17
N THR A 67 -26.18 -5.31 -5.54
CA THR A 67 -26.67 -5.22 -6.92
C THR A 67 -26.70 -3.76 -7.35
N LEU A 68 -26.63 -3.53 -8.66
CA LEU A 68 -26.93 -2.24 -9.26
C LEU A 68 -28.46 -2.10 -9.29
N ASP A 69 -29.02 -0.97 -8.86
CA ASP A 69 -30.46 -0.73 -9.03
C ASP A 69 -30.81 -0.62 -10.53
N PRO A 70 -31.58 -1.57 -11.10
CA PRO A 70 -31.91 -1.56 -12.52
C PRO A 70 -32.86 -0.42 -12.93
N ASN A 71 -33.47 0.29 -11.97
CA ASN A 71 -34.40 1.39 -12.23
C ASN A 71 -33.73 2.76 -12.17
N VAL A 72 -32.49 2.84 -11.69
CA VAL A 72 -31.69 4.07 -11.65
C VAL A 72 -30.65 4.00 -12.76
N VAL A 73 -31.14 4.10 -13.99
CA VAL A 73 -30.32 4.47 -15.14
C VAL A 73 -29.92 5.93 -14.93
N ALA A 74 -28.67 6.17 -14.56
CA ALA A 74 -28.13 7.52 -14.51
C ALA A 74 -28.09 8.07 -15.95
N ASN A 75 -29.20 8.68 -16.39
CA ASN A 75 -29.42 9.28 -17.70
C ASN A 75 -28.52 10.51 -17.99
N GLN A 76 -27.44 10.68 -17.25
CA GLN A 76 -26.46 11.73 -17.38
C GLN A 76 -25.07 11.11 -17.26
N SER A 77 -24.15 11.51 -18.15
CA SER A 77 -22.74 11.16 -18.02
C SER A 77 -22.31 11.42 -16.56
N PRO A 78 -21.80 10.41 -15.83
CA PRO A 78 -21.64 10.43 -14.38
C PRO A 78 -20.55 11.41 -13.87
N TYR A 79 -19.95 12.17 -14.79
CA TYR A 79 -18.93 13.19 -14.52
C TYR A 79 -19.37 14.61 -14.92
N PRO A 80 -20.49 15.17 -14.40
CA PRO A 80 -20.90 16.55 -14.75
C PRO A 80 -19.89 17.63 -14.30
N SER A 81 -19.01 17.30 -13.34
CA SER A 81 -18.03 18.22 -12.77
C SER A 81 -16.60 18.06 -13.31
N LEU A 82 -16.26 16.90 -13.91
CA LEU A 82 -14.94 16.62 -14.48
C LEU A 82 -14.90 16.82 -16.01
N THR A 83 -16.05 16.81 -16.67
CA THR A 83 -16.18 17.09 -18.12
C THR A 83 -15.91 18.55 -18.52
N ARG A 84 -15.61 19.45 -17.57
CA ARG A 84 -15.48 20.89 -17.87
C ARG A 84 -14.06 21.45 -17.84
N LYS A 85 -13.03 20.64 -17.62
CA LYS A 85 -11.66 21.10 -17.77
C LYS A 85 -10.86 20.01 -18.44
N LEU A 86 -10.05 20.40 -19.41
CA LEU A 86 -8.96 19.64 -20.05
C LEU A 86 -9.34 19.04 -21.40
N GLY A 87 -8.86 19.70 -22.46
CA GLY A 87 -9.02 19.31 -23.87
C GLY A 87 -8.26 18.03 -24.27
N CYS A 88 -7.89 17.17 -23.33
CA CYS A 88 -7.16 15.92 -23.62
C CYS A 88 -8.03 14.80 -24.21
N GLY A 89 -9.36 14.94 -24.17
CA GLY A 89 -10.30 13.91 -24.62
C GLY A 89 -10.35 13.67 -26.13
N GLU A 90 -9.66 14.48 -26.94
CA GLU A 90 -9.67 14.40 -28.41
C GLU A 90 -8.30 13.98 -29.01
N LEU A 91 -7.39 13.45 -28.18
CA LEU A 91 -6.03 13.08 -28.62
C LEU A 91 -6.03 11.87 -29.56
N GLU A 92 -5.68 12.13 -30.84
CA GLU A 92 -5.38 11.21 -31.96
C GLU A 92 -6.17 9.90 -32.03
N GLY A 93 -7.33 9.91 -32.71
CA GLY A 93 -7.95 8.69 -33.26
C GLY A 93 -8.62 7.76 -32.25
N LEU A 94 -8.17 7.78 -31.00
CA LEU A 94 -8.90 7.23 -29.88
C LEU A 94 -10.18 8.05 -29.79
N ASP A 95 -11.30 7.46 -30.21
CA ASP A 95 -12.62 7.92 -29.79
C ASP A 95 -12.70 7.63 -28.28
N LEU A 96 -11.96 8.43 -27.49
CA LEU A 96 -12.10 8.60 -26.05
C LEU A 96 -13.42 9.31 -25.78
N ALA A 97 -14.50 8.82 -26.41
CA ALA A 97 -15.84 8.80 -25.88
C ALA A 97 -15.89 7.98 -24.57
N VAL A 98 -14.92 8.20 -23.69
CA VAL A 98 -15.08 8.20 -22.24
C VAL A 98 -16.15 9.24 -21.82
N SER A 99 -16.74 9.98 -22.77
CA SER A 99 -17.98 10.74 -22.62
C SER A 99 -19.21 9.90 -22.27
N SER A 100 -19.15 8.57 -22.34
CA SER A 100 -20.14 7.72 -21.69
C SER A 100 -19.48 6.60 -20.89
N PHE A 101 -18.88 6.92 -19.75
CA PHE A 101 -18.91 5.95 -18.66
C PHE A 101 -20.39 5.60 -18.43
N GLY A 102 -20.79 4.41 -18.89
CA GLY A 102 -22.15 3.93 -18.74
C GLY A 102 -22.54 4.01 -17.27
N GLU A 103 -23.67 4.69 -17.03
CA GLU A 103 -24.51 4.64 -15.83
C GLU A 103 -23.81 4.11 -14.57
N SER A 104 -23.20 4.99 -13.76
CA SER A 104 -22.98 4.65 -12.35
C SER A 104 -24.36 4.46 -11.70
N ALA A 105 -24.69 3.24 -11.30
CA ALA A 105 -25.93 2.94 -10.59
C ALA A 105 -25.71 3.01 -9.08
N GLU A 106 -26.79 3.24 -8.33
CA GLU A 106 -26.75 3.18 -6.89
C GLU A 106 -26.48 1.74 -6.42
N CYS A 107 -25.50 1.58 -5.54
CA CYS A 107 -25.23 0.31 -4.86
C CYS A 107 -26.37 0.00 -3.88
N VAL A 108 -27.15 -1.04 -4.14
CA VAL A 108 -28.18 -1.49 -3.20
C VAL A 108 -27.71 -2.76 -2.49
N GLY A 109 -27.78 -2.76 -1.16
CA GLY A 109 -27.51 -3.93 -0.32
C GLY A 109 -26.03 -4.17 0.00
N PHE A 110 -25.12 -3.28 -0.41
CA PHE A 110 -23.72 -3.34 0.02
C PHE A 110 -23.60 -2.88 1.48
N PRO A 111 -22.90 -3.62 2.37
CA PRO A 111 -22.79 -3.24 3.76
C PRO A 111 -21.89 -2.02 3.95
N HIS A 112 -22.01 -1.35 5.10
CA HIS A 112 -21.08 -0.30 5.49
C HIS A 112 -19.71 -0.88 5.87
N PRO A 113 -18.60 -0.19 5.55
CA PRO A 113 -17.26 -0.66 5.92
C PRO A 113 -17.08 -0.66 7.45
N PRO A 114 -16.62 -1.77 8.06
CA PRO A 114 -16.34 -1.81 9.49
C PRO A 114 -15.18 -0.90 9.93
N LEU A 115 -14.19 -0.68 9.07
CA LEU A 115 -13.06 0.22 9.32
C LEU A 115 -12.99 1.28 8.20
N GLY A 116 -12.71 2.52 8.56
CA GLY A 116 -12.69 3.65 7.64
C GLY A 116 -14.08 4.07 7.16
N SER A 117 -14.14 5.05 6.26
CA SER A 117 -15.43 5.55 5.74
C SER A 117 -15.27 6.28 4.41
N TYR A 118 -16.24 6.07 3.52
CA TYR A 118 -16.36 6.83 2.27
C TYR A 118 -16.62 8.31 2.57
N GLU A 119 -17.59 8.59 3.45
CA GLU A 119 -17.99 9.95 3.84
C GLU A 119 -16.81 10.75 4.41
N THR A 120 -15.99 10.11 5.26
CA THR A 120 -14.83 10.76 5.86
C THR A 120 -13.82 11.23 4.81
N LEU A 121 -13.60 10.43 3.76
CA LEU A 121 -12.72 10.79 2.65
C LEU A 121 -13.40 11.65 1.58
N GLY A 122 -14.71 11.92 1.67
CA GLY A 122 -15.45 12.59 0.60
C GLY A 122 -15.67 11.71 -0.64
N LEU A 123 -15.52 10.38 -0.50
CA LEU A 123 -15.82 9.41 -1.55
C LEU A 123 -17.31 9.10 -1.58
N SER A 124 -17.84 8.74 -2.75
CA SER A 124 -19.23 8.30 -2.85
C SER A 124 -19.41 6.89 -2.30
N ALA A 125 -20.32 6.74 -1.32
CA ALA A 125 -20.74 5.44 -0.79
C ALA A 125 -21.83 4.76 -1.63
N THR A 126 -22.46 5.51 -2.55
CA THR A 126 -23.61 5.02 -3.32
C THR A 126 -23.25 4.65 -4.74
N ARG A 127 -22.07 5.03 -5.25
CA ARG A 127 -21.69 4.75 -6.65
C ARG A 127 -20.92 3.44 -6.76
N CYS A 128 -21.45 2.51 -7.55
CA CYS A 128 -20.79 1.25 -7.90
C CYS A 128 -20.33 1.27 -9.35
N MET A 129 -19.17 0.66 -9.60
CA MET A 129 -18.69 0.35 -10.96
C MET A 129 -18.62 -1.18 -11.10
N SER A 130 -19.22 -1.72 -12.16
CA SER A 130 -19.01 -3.12 -12.55
C SER A 130 -17.68 -3.26 -13.30
N ASP A 131 -17.20 -4.50 -13.45
CA ASP A 131 -16.03 -4.79 -14.29
C ASP A 131 -16.22 -4.30 -15.72
N ARG A 132 -17.46 -4.36 -16.22
CA ARG A 132 -17.85 -3.86 -17.53
C ARG A 132 -17.66 -2.36 -17.64
N VAL A 133 -18.30 -1.60 -16.76
CA VAL A 133 -18.20 -0.12 -16.79
C VAL A 133 -16.75 0.34 -16.63
N ARG A 134 -15.97 -0.34 -15.80
CA ARG A 134 -14.59 0.06 -15.52
C ARG A 134 -13.59 -0.41 -16.58
N TYR A 135 -13.59 -1.70 -16.92
CA TYR A 135 -12.51 -2.30 -17.71
C TYR A 135 -12.87 -2.58 -19.17
N GLU A 136 -14.15 -2.67 -19.55
CA GLU A 136 -14.58 -2.89 -20.94
C GLU A 136 -13.93 -1.90 -21.93
N PRO A 137 -13.79 -0.59 -21.62
CA PRO A 137 -13.13 0.36 -22.51
C PRO A 137 -11.63 0.08 -22.76
N TYR A 138 -10.95 -0.64 -21.86
CA TYR A 138 -9.50 -0.83 -21.86
C TYR A 138 -9.05 -2.23 -22.29
N ARG A 139 -10.00 -3.09 -22.68
CA ARG A 139 -9.69 -4.47 -23.09
C ARG A 139 -9.02 -4.46 -24.46
N SER A 140 -8.00 -5.31 -24.61
CA SER A 140 -7.49 -5.63 -25.95
C SER A 140 -8.58 -6.39 -26.70
N LEU A 141 -9.18 -5.76 -27.72
CA LEU A 141 -10.32 -6.33 -28.44
C LEU A 141 -10.04 -7.74 -28.97
N GLN A 142 -10.94 -8.66 -28.65
CA GLN A 142 -11.37 -9.65 -29.64
C GLN A 142 -12.65 -9.07 -30.24
N SER A 143 -12.59 -8.74 -31.54
CA SER A 143 -13.72 -8.23 -32.31
C SER A 143 -14.94 -9.11 -32.13
N ASP A 144 -16.13 -8.49 -32.10
CA ASP A 144 -17.39 -8.97 -32.69
C ASP A 144 -18.64 -8.33 -32.03
N LEU A 145 -18.49 -7.60 -30.91
CA LEU A 145 -19.64 -7.03 -30.18
C LEU A 145 -19.98 -5.56 -30.49
N TYR A 146 -19.06 -4.79 -31.08
CA TYR A 146 -19.33 -3.42 -31.54
C TYR A 146 -19.21 -3.34 -33.06
N ASN A 147 -20.35 -3.41 -33.76
CA ASN A 147 -20.47 -3.07 -35.17
C ASN A 147 -20.42 -1.54 -35.32
N GLY A 148 -19.21 -0.96 -35.32
CA GLY A 148 -19.01 0.45 -35.63
C GLY A 148 -17.74 1.03 -35.01
N SER A 149 -16.98 1.74 -35.85
CA SER A 149 -15.68 2.39 -35.63
C SER A 149 -14.49 1.46 -35.33
N ALA A 150 -13.31 1.89 -35.79
CA ALA A 150 -12.07 1.13 -35.70
C ALA A 150 -11.68 0.99 -34.22
N ALA A 151 -12.13 -0.10 -33.60
CA ALA A 151 -11.85 -0.37 -32.21
C ALA A 151 -10.33 -0.53 -32.04
N GLU A 152 -9.71 0.44 -31.36
CA GLU A 152 -8.25 0.56 -31.32
C GLU A 152 -7.62 -0.51 -30.43
N ARG A 153 -6.50 -1.09 -30.89
CA ARG A 153 -5.76 -2.07 -30.11
C ARG A 153 -4.90 -1.35 -29.07
N TRP A 154 -5.36 -1.31 -27.83
CA TRP A 154 -4.60 -0.78 -26.69
C TRP A 154 -3.20 -1.40 -26.51
N ASP A 155 -2.92 -2.57 -27.09
CA ASP A 155 -1.58 -3.17 -27.12
C ASP A 155 -0.56 -2.37 -27.95
N ASP A 156 -1.05 -1.62 -28.94
CA ASP A 156 -0.23 -0.82 -29.86
C ASP A 156 -0.12 0.65 -29.44
N VAL A 157 -0.93 1.09 -28.47
CA VAL A 157 -0.95 2.48 -27.98
C VAL A 157 0.26 2.74 -27.08
N ASP A 158 1.04 3.78 -27.40
CA ASP A 158 2.10 4.28 -26.51
C ASP A 158 1.47 5.10 -25.36
N LEU A 159 1.32 4.46 -24.21
CA LEU A 159 0.72 5.13 -23.03
C LEU A 159 1.57 6.28 -22.51
N ALA A 160 2.89 6.27 -22.72
CA ALA A 160 3.75 7.39 -22.32
C ALA A 160 3.51 8.62 -23.21
N ARG A 161 3.34 8.40 -24.51
CA ARG A 161 2.93 9.47 -25.44
C ARG A 161 1.58 10.04 -25.04
N LEU A 162 0.58 9.20 -24.75
CA LEU A 162 -0.75 9.63 -24.35
C LEU A 162 -0.72 10.59 -23.14
N GLN A 163 0.03 10.22 -22.09
CA GLN A 163 0.22 11.06 -20.90
C GLN A 163 0.92 12.39 -21.22
N ARG A 164 1.99 12.36 -22.03
CA ARG A 164 2.73 13.57 -22.42
C ARG A 164 1.91 14.53 -23.26
N ASP A 165 1.14 14.00 -24.20
CA ASP A 165 0.31 14.80 -25.09
C ASP A 165 -0.80 15.50 -24.29
N CYS A 166 -1.39 14.83 -23.30
CA CYS A 166 -2.34 15.47 -22.39
C CYS A 166 -1.70 16.58 -21.55
N ARG A 167 -0.49 16.35 -21.04
CA ARG A 167 0.25 17.37 -20.28
C ARG A 167 0.50 18.65 -21.09
N ILE A 168 0.88 18.51 -22.37
CA ILE A 168 1.13 19.66 -23.25
C ILE A 168 -0.13 20.51 -23.43
N LEU A 169 -1.29 19.85 -23.56
CA LEU A 169 -2.58 20.52 -23.69
C LEU A 169 -2.98 21.28 -22.42
N ASP A 170 -2.73 20.75 -21.22
CA ASP A 170 -3.01 21.46 -19.96
C ASP A 170 -2.08 22.67 -19.74
N ASP A 171 -0.79 22.55 -20.11
CA ASP A 171 0.18 23.65 -20.04
C ASP A 171 -0.15 24.83 -20.99
N GLY A 172 -1.26 24.77 -21.73
CA GLY A 172 -1.72 25.81 -22.64
C GLY A 172 -0.83 25.96 -23.89
N ARG A 173 0.01 24.96 -24.19
CA ARG A 173 0.88 24.98 -25.36
C ARG A 173 0.13 24.37 -26.55
N PRO A 174 -0.02 25.07 -27.68
CA PRO A 174 -0.65 24.49 -28.85
C PRO A 174 0.14 23.27 -29.30
N MET A 175 -0.56 22.16 -29.58
CA MET A 175 0.01 21.00 -30.27
C MET A 175 0.68 21.49 -31.55
N ALA A 176 1.91 21.04 -31.80
CA ALA A 176 2.61 21.31 -33.05
C ALA A 176 1.96 20.53 -34.20
N THR A 177 0.77 20.96 -34.63
CA THR A 177 0.20 20.57 -35.92
C THR A 177 0.77 21.53 -36.97
N SER A 178 1.37 20.95 -38.00
CA SER A 178 1.79 21.70 -39.17
C SER A 178 0.57 22.33 -39.83
N GLN A 179 0.63 23.67 -40.02
CA GLN A 179 -0.28 24.56 -40.75
C GLN A 179 -1.46 25.16 -39.98
N GLY A 180 -1.38 26.47 -39.75
CA GLY A 180 -2.52 27.34 -39.47
C GLY A 180 -2.17 28.48 -38.53
N ASP A 181 -2.09 29.71 -39.05
CA ASP A 181 -1.91 30.95 -38.29
C ASP A 181 -2.97 31.09 -37.18
N LEU A 182 -2.54 31.33 -35.94
CA LEU A 182 -3.43 31.71 -34.84
C LEU A 182 -2.96 32.98 -34.14
N ASP A 183 -3.95 33.84 -33.90
CA ASP A 183 -3.92 35.19 -33.35
C ASP A 183 -3.29 35.24 -31.95
N GLU A 184 -2.40 36.21 -31.74
CA GLU A 184 -1.45 36.32 -30.61
C GLU A 184 -2.06 36.98 -29.35
N SER A 185 -3.40 37.05 -29.25
CA SER A 185 -4.08 38.03 -28.38
C SER A 185 -4.89 37.48 -27.20
N GLU A 186 -4.67 36.25 -26.73
CA GLU A 186 -5.15 35.80 -25.41
C GLU A 186 -4.12 34.90 -24.71
N VAL A 187 -3.13 35.49 -24.02
CA VAL A 187 -2.29 34.76 -23.05
C VAL A 187 -3.11 34.59 -21.76
N PRO A 188 -3.53 33.37 -21.37
CA PRO A 188 -4.24 33.18 -20.11
C PRO A 188 -3.31 33.52 -18.96
N ARG A 189 -3.82 34.27 -17.97
CA ARG A 189 -3.11 34.57 -16.70
C ARG A 189 -2.50 33.28 -16.14
N GLU A 190 -1.22 33.34 -15.76
CA GLU A 190 -0.50 32.24 -15.12
C GLU A 190 -1.36 31.64 -13.99
N SER A 191 -1.96 30.50 -14.27
CA SER A 191 -2.63 29.71 -13.25
C SER A 191 -1.53 29.16 -12.35
N PRO A 192 -1.68 29.18 -11.01
CA PRO A 192 -0.68 28.59 -10.13
C PRO A 192 -0.46 27.13 -10.55
N LYS A 193 0.80 26.79 -10.88
CA LYS A 193 1.18 25.43 -11.29
C LYS A 193 0.77 24.46 -10.20
N ARG A 194 -0.09 23.50 -10.55
CA ARG A 194 -0.45 22.41 -9.63
C ARG A 194 0.80 21.56 -9.37
N PRO A 195 0.95 21.03 -8.15
CA PRO A 195 2.07 20.14 -7.85
C PRO A 195 1.96 18.88 -8.69
N ARG A 196 3.10 18.41 -9.21
CA ARG A 196 3.14 17.23 -10.09
C ARG A 196 3.31 15.97 -9.27
N THR A 197 2.56 14.93 -9.60
CA THR A 197 2.59 13.66 -8.87
C THR A 197 2.98 12.49 -9.78
N ALA A 198 4.05 11.78 -9.44
CA ALA A 198 4.36 10.49 -10.07
C ALA A 198 3.55 9.38 -9.41
N VAL A 199 3.07 8.43 -10.21
CA VAL A 199 2.56 7.15 -9.72
C VAL A 199 3.48 6.04 -10.23
N ILE A 200 4.26 5.49 -9.31
CA ILE A 200 5.31 4.52 -9.61
C ILE A 200 4.77 3.12 -9.38
N LEU A 201 4.63 2.38 -10.47
CA LEU A 201 4.33 0.96 -10.51
C LEU A 201 5.64 0.18 -10.49
N ARG A 202 5.93 -0.53 -9.39
CA ARG A 202 7.18 -1.29 -9.28
C ARG A 202 7.03 -2.68 -9.86
N GLY A 203 7.97 -3.06 -10.74
CA GLY A 203 8.04 -4.38 -11.34
C GLY A 203 9.45 -4.96 -11.30
N TRP A 204 9.59 -6.23 -11.71
CA TRP A 204 10.89 -6.85 -11.94
C TRP A 204 10.88 -7.62 -13.26
N ASN A 205 12.06 -7.93 -13.77
CA ASN A 205 12.28 -8.66 -15.04
C ASN A 205 11.56 -10.02 -15.16
N GLY A 206 11.04 -10.59 -14.08
CA GLY A 206 10.27 -11.84 -14.06
C GLY A 206 8.78 -11.65 -13.86
N PHE A 207 8.29 -10.40 -13.78
CA PHE A 207 6.87 -10.10 -13.65
C PHE A 207 6.15 -10.49 -14.95
N ARG A 208 5.07 -11.26 -14.83
CA ARG A 208 4.27 -11.71 -15.96
C ARG A 208 3.04 -10.81 -16.10
N TRP A 209 3.05 -9.95 -17.11
CA TRP A 209 1.94 -9.07 -17.45
C TRP A 209 0.75 -9.89 -17.96
N THR A 210 -0.30 -9.99 -17.14
CA THR A 210 -1.58 -10.56 -17.54
C THR A 210 -2.48 -9.48 -18.15
N GLU A 211 -3.57 -9.91 -18.77
CA GLU A 211 -4.58 -9.00 -19.29
C GLU A 211 -5.26 -8.18 -18.17
N ASP A 212 -5.42 -8.76 -16.96
CA ASP A 212 -5.91 -8.04 -15.79
C ASP A 212 -4.96 -6.91 -15.37
N ASP A 213 -3.65 -7.17 -15.38
CA ASP A 213 -2.63 -6.15 -15.09
C ASP A 213 -2.68 -5.01 -16.12
N MET A 214 -2.77 -5.36 -17.41
CA MET A 214 -2.81 -4.37 -18.48
C MET A 214 -4.09 -3.52 -18.45
N GLN A 215 -5.25 -4.11 -18.16
CA GLN A 215 -6.50 -3.38 -17.98
C GLN A 215 -6.43 -2.41 -16.80
N ASN A 216 -5.88 -2.84 -15.66
CA ASN A 216 -5.69 -1.97 -14.51
C ASN A 216 -4.72 -0.81 -14.82
N VAL A 217 -3.59 -1.06 -15.50
CA VAL A 217 -2.64 0.01 -15.87
C VAL A 217 -3.25 1.00 -16.87
N ARG A 218 -3.96 0.52 -17.91
CA ARG A 218 -4.65 1.39 -18.87
C ARG A 218 -5.74 2.24 -18.21
N ALA A 219 -6.50 1.64 -17.29
CA ALA A 219 -7.46 2.35 -16.47
C ALA A 219 -6.76 3.43 -15.64
N MET A 220 -5.70 3.11 -14.92
CA MET A 220 -4.95 4.10 -14.14
C MET A 220 -4.40 5.23 -15.01
N VAL A 221 -3.80 4.95 -16.18
CA VAL A 221 -3.29 6.00 -17.08
C VAL A 221 -4.41 6.93 -17.52
N THR A 222 -5.55 6.38 -17.91
CA THR A 222 -6.69 7.18 -18.37
C THR A 222 -7.29 7.99 -17.21
N GLU A 223 -7.63 7.33 -16.10
CA GLU A 223 -8.28 7.89 -14.92
C GLU A 223 -7.42 8.91 -14.17
N LEU A 224 -6.09 8.76 -14.19
CA LEU A 224 -5.19 9.66 -13.48
C LEU A 224 -4.58 10.69 -14.42
N ALA A 225 -3.96 10.32 -15.54
CA ALA A 225 -3.28 11.32 -16.38
C ALA A 225 -4.27 12.15 -17.19
N MET A 226 -5.28 11.52 -17.80
CA MET A 226 -6.17 12.23 -18.73
C MET A 226 -7.24 13.03 -17.99
N PHE A 227 -7.87 12.43 -16.96
CA PHE A 227 -8.94 13.08 -16.22
C PHE A 227 -8.47 14.15 -15.23
N SER A 228 -7.25 14.04 -14.69
CA SER A 228 -6.71 15.09 -13.81
C SER A 228 -6.09 16.26 -14.57
N GLY A 229 -5.84 16.09 -15.88
CA GLY A 229 -5.16 17.08 -16.71
C GLY A 229 -3.65 17.02 -16.64
N GLY A 230 -3.08 15.82 -16.45
CA GLY A 230 -1.64 15.64 -16.30
C GLY A 230 -1.10 15.99 -14.91
N GLU A 231 -1.96 16.14 -13.89
CA GLU A 231 -1.53 16.24 -12.48
C GLU A 231 -0.74 14.99 -12.06
N TYR A 232 -1.18 13.84 -12.57
CA TYR A 232 -0.54 12.54 -12.36
C TYR A 232 0.15 12.05 -13.62
N GLU A 233 1.35 11.47 -13.47
CA GLU A 233 2.07 10.77 -14.53
C GLU A 233 2.50 9.39 -14.00
N LEU A 234 2.12 8.34 -14.71
CA LEU A 234 2.44 6.96 -14.35
C LEU A 234 3.78 6.55 -14.94
N PHE A 235 4.54 5.81 -14.14
CA PHE A 235 5.81 5.20 -14.51
C PHE A 235 5.87 3.75 -14.07
N VAL A 236 6.47 2.89 -14.89
CA VAL A 236 6.87 1.54 -14.47
C VAL A 236 8.34 1.59 -14.07
N LEU A 237 8.64 1.35 -12.78
CA LEU A 237 10.02 1.26 -12.31
C LEU A 237 10.44 -0.21 -12.25
N LEU A 238 11.13 -0.66 -13.30
CA LEU A 238 11.44 -2.07 -13.55
C LEU A 238 12.82 -2.46 -13.04
N HIS A 239 12.85 -3.36 -12.07
CA HIS A 239 14.07 -3.93 -11.51
C HIS A 239 14.63 -5.04 -12.40
N LEU A 240 15.85 -4.84 -12.93
CA LEU A 240 16.64 -5.89 -13.56
C LEU A 240 17.66 -6.44 -12.55
N ARG A 241 17.32 -7.58 -11.93
CA ARG A 241 18.13 -8.18 -10.84
C ARG A 241 19.56 -8.51 -11.24
N ASN A 242 19.78 -8.87 -12.51
CA ASN A 242 21.11 -9.05 -13.06
C ASN A 242 21.44 -7.83 -13.95
N ALA A 243 22.40 -7.02 -13.53
CA ALA A 243 22.74 -5.78 -14.21
C ALA A 243 23.22 -5.98 -15.66
N THR A 244 23.76 -7.17 -16.00
CA THR A 244 24.13 -7.47 -17.40
C THR A 244 22.93 -7.47 -18.34
N GLN A 245 21.71 -7.70 -17.82
CA GLN A 245 20.46 -7.63 -18.59
C GLN A 245 20.02 -6.21 -18.89
N ALA A 246 20.52 -5.21 -18.15
CA ALA A 246 20.20 -3.80 -18.37
C ALA A 246 21.06 -3.16 -19.47
N VAL A 247 22.16 -3.81 -19.85
CA VAL A 247 23.11 -3.30 -20.85
C VAL A 247 22.63 -3.71 -22.26
N PRO A 248 22.36 -2.75 -23.17
CA PRO A 248 22.04 -3.06 -24.56
C PRO A 248 23.21 -3.76 -25.26
N LEU A 249 22.90 -4.75 -26.11
CA LEU A 249 23.91 -5.37 -26.97
C LEU A 249 24.40 -4.38 -28.06
N PRO A 250 25.57 -4.61 -28.69
CA PRO A 250 26.02 -3.76 -29.80
C PRO A 250 24.96 -3.66 -30.91
N GLY A 251 24.52 -2.45 -31.21
CA GLY A 251 23.47 -2.18 -32.20
C GLY A 251 22.03 -2.24 -31.66
N GLU A 252 21.84 -2.53 -30.37
CA GLU A 252 20.53 -2.57 -29.71
C GLU A 252 20.21 -1.25 -29.00
N THR A 253 18.94 -0.84 -29.02
CA THR A 253 18.45 0.32 -28.27
C THR A 253 17.99 -0.07 -26.86
N LEU A 254 17.91 0.91 -25.95
CA LEU A 254 17.36 0.68 -24.61
C LEU A 254 15.89 0.22 -24.66
N GLU A 255 15.11 0.70 -25.63
CA GLU A 255 13.74 0.27 -25.87
C GLU A 255 13.64 -1.22 -26.18
N ASN A 256 14.56 -1.76 -27.00
CA ASN A 256 14.62 -3.19 -27.31
C ASN A 256 14.92 -4.03 -26.07
N VAL A 257 15.74 -3.52 -25.13
CA VAL A 257 15.96 -4.17 -23.84
C VAL A 257 14.67 -4.22 -23.02
N LYS A 258 13.94 -3.10 -22.93
CA LYS A 258 12.66 -3.02 -22.20
C LYS A 258 11.59 -3.96 -22.78
N LEU A 259 11.48 -4.06 -24.10
CA LEU A 259 10.52 -4.93 -24.81
C LEU A 259 10.64 -6.42 -24.45
N ARG A 260 11.74 -6.86 -23.86
CA ARG A 260 11.90 -8.23 -23.34
C ARG A 260 11.08 -8.51 -22.08
N TYR A 261 10.71 -7.45 -21.35
CA TYR A 261 10.19 -7.55 -19.99
C TYR A 261 8.84 -6.83 -19.79
N VAL A 262 8.51 -5.86 -20.64
CA VAL A 262 7.24 -5.13 -20.58
C VAL A 262 6.53 -5.14 -21.93
N PRO A 263 5.19 -5.14 -21.96
CA PRO A 263 4.40 -4.96 -23.18
C PRO A 263 4.75 -3.66 -23.91
N LYS A 264 4.61 -3.68 -25.23
CA LYS A 264 4.93 -2.56 -26.13
C LYS A 264 4.33 -1.23 -25.66
N ALA A 265 3.07 -1.25 -25.20
CA ALA A 265 2.36 -0.09 -24.69
C ALA A 265 3.03 0.61 -23.49
N LEU A 266 3.87 -0.10 -22.72
CA LEU A 266 4.49 0.40 -21.49
C LEU A 266 5.96 0.81 -21.67
N VAL A 267 6.58 0.51 -22.80
CA VAL A 267 8.04 0.67 -23.02
C VAL A 267 8.52 2.08 -22.72
N ASN A 268 7.79 3.08 -23.19
CA ASN A 268 8.19 4.49 -23.08
C ASN A 268 7.88 5.12 -21.71
N MET A 269 7.04 4.48 -20.88
CA MET A 269 6.78 4.87 -19.49
C MET A 269 7.58 4.02 -18.49
N THR A 270 8.44 3.11 -18.97
CA THR A 270 9.24 2.22 -18.12
C THR A 270 10.63 2.77 -17.91
N GLU A 271 11.07 2.89 -16.65
CA GLU A 271 12.45 3.15 -16.26
C GLU A 271 13.11 1.89 -15.71
N LEU A 272 14.34 1.61 -16.13
CA LEU A 272 15.11 0.47 -15.64
C LEU A 272 15.97 0.89 -14.43
N TRP A 273 16.15 -0.03 -13.50
CA TRP A 273 17.16 0.08 -12.45
C TRP A 273 17.69 -1.30 -12.05
N THR A 274 18.86 -1.32 -11.40
CA THR A 274 19.61 -2.52 -10.99
C THR A 274 20.17 -2.34 -9.58
N TYR A 275 20.62 -3.44 -8.95
CA TYR A 275 21.35 -3.36 -7.68
C TYR A 275 22.62 -2.48 -7.78
N ILE A 276 23.31 -2.47 -8.92
CA ILE A 276 24.50 -1.63 -9.12
C ILE A 276 24.18 -0.15 -8.93
N ASP A 277 22.99 0.30 -9.35
CA ASP A 277 22.60 1.72 -9.25
C ASP A 277 22.48 2.16 -7.78
N VAL A 278 21.86 1.32 -6.94
CA VAL A 278 21.69 1.61 -5.50
C VAL A 278 22.97 1.34 -4.71
N GLU A 279 23.76 0.33 -5.06
CA GLU A 279 25.05 0.02 -4.43
C GLU A 279 26.07 1.14 -4.68
N THR A 280 26.12 1.65 -5.92
CA THR A 280 27.03 2.75 -6.29
C THR A 280 26.61 4.06 -5.64
N THR A 281 25.30 4.31 -5.51
CA THR A 281 24.80 5.56 -4.92
C THR A 281 24.87 5.54 -3.38
N TYR A 282 24.64 4.39 -2.76
CA TYR A 282 24.56 4.22 -1.30
C TYR A 282 25.58 3.20 -0.76
N PRO A 283 26.89 3.31 -1.08
CA PRO A 283 27.86 2.27 -0.76
C PRO A 283 28.07 2.08 0.75
N LYS A 284 27.78 3.11 1.56
CA LYS A 284 27.96 3.09 3.01
C LYS A 284 26.86 2.33 3.76
N VAL A 285 25.72 2.04 3.11
CA VAL A 285 24.65 1.25 3.74
C VAL A 285 25.07 -0.21 3.86
N GLY A 286 25.75 -0.74 2.84
CA GLY A 286 26.32 -2.10 2.84
C GLY A 286 25.32 -3.25 2.65
N GLU A 287 24.01 -2.96 2.71
CA GLU A 287 22.90 -3.88 2.39
C GLU A 287 21.92 -3.14 1.49
N HIS A 288 21.44 -3.80 0.44
CA HIS A 288 20.66 -3.18 -0.65
C HIS A 288 19.49 -4.04 -1.12
N ASP A 289 19.21 -5.17 -0.45
CA ASP A 289 18.08 -6.03 -0.81
C ASP A 289 16.78 -5.23 -0.85
N VAL A 290 16.09 -5.31 -2.00
CA VAL A 290 14.86 -4.58 -2.29
C VAL A 290 13.73 -4.89 -1.28
N TYR A 291 13.78 -6.07 -0.65
CA TYR A 291 12.86 -6.46 0.41
C TYR A 291 12.91 -5.47 1.58
N TYR A 292 14.10 -5.10 2.04
CA TYR A 292 14.28 -4.12 3.11
C TYR A 292 14.30 -2.68 2.60
N HIS A 293 14.83 -2.45 1.40
CA HIS A 293 15.17 -1.11 0.91
C HIS A 293 14.39 -0.71 -0.33
N THR A 294 13.11 -1.08 -0.37
CA THR A 294 12.15 -0.80 -1.44
C THR A 294 12.14 0.65 -1.96
N PHE A 295 12.42 1.64 -1.11
CA PHE A 295 12.41 3.05 -1.47
C PHE A 295 13.74 3.59 -2.01
N MET A 296 14.86 2.85 -1.94
CA MET A 296 16.12 3.27 -2.58
C MET A 296 15.97 3.58 -4.08
N PRO A 297 15.37 2.70 -4.90
CA PRO A 297 15.16 3.02 -6.32
C PRO A 297 14.16 4.17 -6.53
N VAL A 298 13.19 4.36 -5.63
CA VAL A 298 12.25 5.50 -5.67
C VAL A 298 12.98 6.82 -5.39
N GLN A 299 13.95 6.83 -4.48
CA GLN A 299 14.81 8.00 -4.23
C GLN A 299 15.66 8.34 -5.47
N LEU A 300 16.23 7.32 -6.14
CA LEU A 300 16.99 7.54 -7.38
C LEU A 300 16.10 8.07 -8.51
N PHE A 301 14.87 7.56 -8.62
CA PHE A 301 13.87 8.08 -9.55
C PHE A 301 13.56 9.55 -9.25
N ALA A 302 13.23 9.90 -8.01
CA ALA A 302 12.93 11.28 -7.62
C ALA A 302 14.10 12.24 -7.87
N ALA A 303 15.36 11.79 -7.73
CA ALA A 303 16.55 12.57 -8.05
C ALA A 303 16.72 12.83 -9.55
N ARG A 304 16.26 11.92 -10.42
CA ARG A 304 16.28 12.08 -11.89
C ARG A 304 15.12 12.91 -12.44
N HIS A 305 14.04 13.04 -11.67
CA HIS A 305 12.82 13.74 -12.05
C HIS A 305 12.57 14.98 -11.19
N PRO A 306 13.43 16.02 -11.18
CA PRO A 306 13.30 17.19 -10.30
C PRO A 306 11.98 17.96 -10.48
N GLU A 307 11.27 17.75 -11.58
CA GLU A 307 9.99 18.37 -11.91
C GLU A 307 8.77 17.82 -11.16
N ILE A 308 8.92 16.75 -10.37
CA ILE A 308 7.82 16.07 -9.67
C ILE A 308 7.81 16.42 -8.17
N ASP A 309 6.67 16.75 -7.58
CA ASP A 309 6.61 17.14 -6.16
C ASP A 309 6.26 15.98 -5.23
N PHE A 310 5.41 15.07 -5.70
CA PHE A 310 4.91 13.93 -4.92
C PHE A 310 5.02 12.60 -5.67
N PHE A 311 5.13 11.51 -4.92
CA PHE A 311 5.40 10.17 -5.45
C PHE A 311 4.50 9.16 -4.76
N TRP A 312 3.51 8.64 -5.47
CA TRP A 312 2.82 7.42 -5.07
C TRP A 312 3.70 6.23 -5.43
N ASN A 313 4.11 5.45 -4.44
CA ASN A 313 4.57 4.09 -4.66
C ASN A 313 3.35 3.18 -4.62
N TRP A 314 2.98 2.57 -5.75
CA TRP A 314 1.78 1.75 -5.86
C TRP A 314 2.16 0.34 -6.31
N GLU A 315 1.76 -0.66 -5.52
CA GLU A 315 2.12 -2.05 -5.75
C GLU A 315 1.21 -2.67 -6.82
N MET A 316 1.81 -3.52 -7.67
CA MET A 316 1.12 -4.13 -8.81
C MET A 316 0.08 -5.17 -8.40
N ASP A 317 0.07 -5.62 -7.15
CA ASP A 317 -0.88 -6.59 -6.58
C ASP A 317 -2.06 -5.93 -5.86
N VAL A 318 -2.16 -4.59 -5.91
CA VAL A 318 -3.34 -3.86 -5.45
C VAL A 318 -4.36 -3.69 -6.58
N ARG A 319 -5.64 -3.85 -6.22
CA ARG A 319 -6.77 -3.53 -7.09
C ARG A 319 -7.72 -2.61 -6.35
N TYR A 320 -8.12 -1.53 -7.01
CA TYR A 320 -9.25 -0.72 -6.60
C TYR A 320 -10.42 -1.03 -7.54
N THR A 321 -11.66 -0.95 -7.06
CA THR A 321 -12.87 -1.18 -7.87
C THR A 321 -13.65 0.11 -8.20
N GLY A 322 -13.25 1.28 -7.66
CA GLY A 322 -13.73 2.61 -8.07
C GLY A 322 -12.73 3.41 -8.93
N HIS A 323 -13.01 4.68 -9.24
CA HIS A 323 -12.16 5.50 -10.11
C HIS A 323 -10.88 5.99 -9.40
N TYR A 324 -9.69 5.68 -9.92
CA TYR A 324 -8.40 6.05 -9.30
C TYR A 324 -8.22 7.56 -9.14
N GLY A 325 -8.70 8.36 -10.10
CA GLY A 325 -8.69 9.82 -9.98
C GLY A 325 -9.49 10.33 -8.78
N GLU A 326 -10.65 9.73 -8.48
CA GLU A 326 -11.43 10.12 -7.30
C GLU A 326 -10.73 9.71 -6.02
N LEU A 327 -10.16 8.49 -6.00
CA LEU A 327 -9.42 7.98 -4.85
C LEU A 327 -8.20 8.86 -4.52
N PHE A 328 -7.34 9.15 -5.50
CA PHE A 328 -6.08 9.85 -5.25
C PHE A 328 -6.32 11.31 -4.88
N SER A 329 -7.28 11.97 -5.51
CA SER A 329 -7.72 13.32 -5.12
C SER A 329 -8.32 13.33 -3.71
N ALA A 330 -9.20 12.37 -3.38
CA ALA A 330 -9.81 12.28 -2.04
C ALA A 330 -8.77 12.03 -0.94
N LEU A 331 -7.79 11.15 -1.18
CA LEU A 331 -6.70 10.87 -0.24
C LEU A 331 -5.84 12.12 0.00
N THR A 332 -5.52 12.86 -1.08
CA THR A 332 -4.74 14.10 -1.01
C THR A 332 -5.50 15.22 -0.30
N GLU A 333 -6.78 15.42 -0.64
CA GLU A 333 -7.65 16.42 -0.02
C GLU A 333 -7.91 16.09 1.46
N TRP A 334 -8.11 14.82 1.79
CA TRP A 334 -8.22 14.37 3.17
C TRP A 334 -6.97 14.73 3.98
N ALA A 335 -5.80 14.41 3.43
CA ALA A 335 -4.53 14.65 4.09
C ALA A 335 -4.26 16.14 4.28
N SER A 336 -4.59 16.98 3.30
CA SER A 336 -4.40 18.43 3.42
C SER A 336 -5.25 19.05 4.53
N LYS A 337 -6.46 18.53 4.78
CA LYS A 337 -7.35 18.98 5.86
C LYS A 337 -6.91 18.59 7.27
N GLN A 338 -5.96 17.65 7.43
CA GLN A 338 -5.53 17.22 8.76
C GLN A 338 -4.59 18.23 9.42
N SER A 339 -4.84 18.55 10.68
CA SER A 339 -3.92 19.34 11.52
C SER A 339 -2.72 18.50 11.97
N THR A 340 -1.53 19.08 12.03
CA THR A 340 -0.33 18.43 12.59
C THR A 340 -0.45 18.23 14.10
N THR A 341 -1.29 19.02 14.78
CA THR A 341 -1.53 18.87 16.22
C THR A 341 -2.28 17.58 16.50
N GLY A 342 -1.72 16.74 17.37
CA GLY A 342 -2.30 15.43 17.74
C GLY A 342 -2.36 14.42 16.58
N LEU A 343 -1.65 14.68 15.48
CA LEU A 343 -1.68 13.85 14.27
C LEU A 343 -1.25 12.40 14.55
N TRP A 344 -0.16 12.23 15.29
CA TRP A 344 0.35 10.91 15.68
C TRP A 344 -0.61 10.11 16.56
N ALA A 345 -1.44 10.78 17.37
CA ALA A 345 -2.49 10.11 18.12
C ALA A 345 -3.59 9.57 17.18
N ARG A 346 -3.94 10.30 16.11
CA ARG A 346 -4.95 9.84 15.14
C ARG A 346 -4.41 8.76 14.21
N ASN A 347 -3.15 8.88 13.80
CA ASN A 347 -2.50 7.95 12.87
C ASN A 347 -2.30 6.54 13.43
N THR A 348 -2.31 6.39 14.76
CA THR A 348 -2.02 5.13 15.46
C THR A 348 -3.25 4.30 15.75
N ARG A 349 -4.37 4.54 15.07
CA ARG A 349 -5.67 3.93 15.38
C ARG A 349 -6.49 3.72 14.11
N PHE A 350 -7.26 2.65 14.07
CA PHE A 350 -8.32 2.51 13.07
C PHE A 350 -9.52 3.36 13.44
N TYR A 351 -10.06 4.11 12.48
CA TYR A 351 -11.37 4.73 12.63
C TYR A 351 -12.46 3.66 12.41
N ILE A 352 -13.23 3.39 13.46
CA ILE A 352 -14.37 2.47 13.45
C ILE A 352 -15.67 3.28 13.56
N PRO A 353 -16.42 3.51 12.47
CA PRO A 353 -17.60 4.38 12.50
C PRO A 353 -18.67 3.91 13.50
N SER A 354 -18.92 2.61 13.58
CA SER A 354 -19.95 2.03 14.46
C SER A 354 -19.62 2.16 15.96
N PHE A 355 -18.34 2.34 16.32
CA PHE A 355 -17.89 2.52 17.69
C PHE A 355 -17.69 4.01 18.04
N HIS A 356 -17.03 4.75 17.14
CA HIS A 356 -16.65 6.14 17.41
C HIS A 356 -17.71 7.18 17.00
N GLY A 357 -18.69 6.79 16.19
CA GLY A 357 -19.66 7.71 15.61
C GLY A 357 -19.04 8.50 14.46
N SER A 358 -18.71 9.77 14.70
CA SER A 358 -18.10 10.65 13.69
C SER A 358 -16.57 10.63 13.76
N TYR A 359 -15.90 10.98 12.66
CA TYR A 359 -14.45 11.09 12.65
C TYR A 359 -13.94 12.16 13.62
N ASN A 360 -14.65 13.27 13.77
CA ASN A 360 -14.27 14.31 14.74
C ASN A 360 -14.34 13.79 16.18
N GLY A 361 -15.36 12.99 16.52
CA GLY A 361 -15.44 12.33 17.82
C GLY A 361 -14.29 11.36 18.07
N PHE A 362 -13.92 10.58 17.05
CA PHE A 362 -12.72 9.73 17.06
C PHE A 362 -11.43 10.55 17.26
N ALA A 363 -11.23 11.60 16.47
CA ALA A 363 -10.06 12.45 16.48
C ALA A 363 -9.84 13.07 17.86
N ASP A 364 -10.90 13.66 18.42
CA ASP A 364 -10.89 14.26 19.75
C ASP A 364 -10.59 13.23 20.86
N ALA A 365 -11.16 12.03 20.75
CA ALA A 365 -10.91 10.95 21.70
C ALA A 365 -9.47 10.44 21.62
N ALA A 366 -8.92 10.30 20.40
CA ALA A 366 -7.54 9.88 20.18
C ALA A 366 -6.55 10.88 20.79
N VAL A 367 -6.74 12.18 20.54
CA VAL A 367 -5.87 13.22 21.09
C VAL A 367 -5.95 13.28 22.61
N ARG A 368 -7.16 13.21 23.20
CA ARG A 368 -7.32 13.15 24.66
C ARG A 368 -6.69 11.91 25.29
N ALA A 369 -6.66 10.79 24.57
CA ALA A 369 -6.06 9.56 25.08
C ALA A 369 -4.52 9.61 25.06
N ASP A 370 -3.91 10.50 24.28
CA ASP A 370 -2.45 10.53 24.04
C ASP A 370 -1.76 11.78 24.60
N VAL A 371 -2.11 12.18 25.84
CA VAL A 371 -1.60 13.40 26.50
C VAL A 371 -0.07 13.38 26.70
N HIS A 372 0.55 12.21 26.68
CA HIS A 372 1.99 12.00 26.80
C HIS A 372 2.58 11.38 25.54
N ALA A 373 2.09 11.78 24.37
CA ALA A 373 2.68 11.39 23.11
C ALA A 373 4.19 11.72 23.10
N PRO A 374 5.04 10.82 22.59
CA PRO A 374 6.46 11.09 22.44
C PRO A 374 6.73 12.38 21.65
N ALA A 375 7.76 13.11 22.06
CA ALA A 375 8.23 14.27 21.32
C ALA A 375 9.17 13.84 20.18
N PRO A 376 9.09 14.46 19.00
CA PRO A 376 10.10 14.30 17.95
C PRO A 376 11.50 14.65 18.44
N THR A 377 12.51 13.90 18.00
CA THR A 377 13.92 14.21 18.25
C THR A 377 14.67 14.45 16.93
N PRO A 378 14.61 15.66 16.35
CA PRO A 378 15.20 15.91 15.03
C PRO A 378 16.73 15.98 15.08
N TRP A 379 17.39 15.28 14.14
CA TRP A 379 18.84 15.41 13.86
C TRP A 379 19.15 16.01 12.48
N ILE A 380 18.11 16.27 11.68
CA ILE A 380 18.17 16.99 10.41
C ILE A 380 17.41 18.28 10.64
N ASN A 381 18.04 19.40 10.36
CA ASN A 381 17.38 20.70 10.36
C ASN A 381 16.44 20.76 9.16
N VAL A 382 15.16 20.88 9.42
CA VAL A 382 14.13 21.09 8.40
C VAL A 382 13.69 22.53 8.54
N ASP A 383 13.94 23.34 7.51
CA ASP A 383 13.44 24.72 7.44
C ASP A 383 11.92 24.65 7.22
N ASP A 384 11.14 24.67 8.30
CA ASP A 384 9.69 24.82 8.23
C ASP A 384 9.19 25.58 9.44
N GLU A 385 8.44 26.66 9.20
CA GLU A 385 7.78 27.39 10.27
C GLU A 385 6.61 26.54 10.77
N SER A 386 6.48 26.42 12.09
CA SER A 386 5.45 25.60 12.74
C SER A 386 4.05 26.18 12.53
N VAL A 387 3.48 25.96 11.34
CA VAL A 387 2.05 26.15 11.06
C VAL A 387 1.35 24.83 11.41
N ASP A 388 0.08 24.89 11.82
CA ASP A 388 -0.74 23.72 12.13
C ASP A 388 -0.95 22.75 10.94
N GLY A 389 -0.36 23.07 9.78
CA GLY A 389 -0.32 22.29 8.56
C GLY A 389 -1.67 22.15 7.89
N VAL A 390 -2.74 22.80 8.36
CA VAL A 390 -4.06 22.70 7.72
C VAL A 390 -4.02 23.44 6.39
N GLY A 391 -4.44 22.76 5.32
CA GLY A 391 -4.40 23.27 3.95
C GLY A 391 -3.06 23.05 3.23
N SER A 392 -2.00 22.63 3.93
CA SER A 392 -0.76 22.19 3.27
C SER A 392 -0.83 20.71 2.91
N GLU A 393 -0.15 20.34 1.83
CA GLU A 393 -0.03 18.93 1.43
C GLU A 393 0.77 18.11 2.45
N ALA A 394 0.42 16.84 2.60
CA ALA A 394 1.13 15.93 3.48
C ALA A 394 2.41 15.41 2.83
N ASP A 395 3.49 15.34 3.62
CA ASP A 395 4.77 14.74 3.25
C ASP A 395 4.70 13.23 3.11
N PHE A 396 3.78 12.61 3.85
CA PHE A 396 3.58 11.17 3.82
C PHE A 396 2.10 10.83 3.96
N ILE A 397 1.56 10.00 3.06
CA ILE A 397 0.19 9.48 3.17
C ILE A 397 0.26 7.96 3.23
N THR A 398 -0.34 7.37 4.25
CA THR A 398 -0.45 5.92 4.42
C THR A 398 -1.90 5.45 4.30
N LEU A 399 -2.07 4.21 3.82
CA LEU A 399 -3.35 3.52 3.76
C LEU A 399 -3.53 2.50 4.89
N PHE A 400 -2.55 2.42 5.80
CA PHE A 400 -2.63 1.65 7.03
C PHE A 400 -2.21 2.55 8.20
N PRO A 401 -2.76 2.37 9.41
CA PRO A 401 -2.33 3.12 10.58
C PRO A 401 -0.82 3.02 10.79
N MET A 402 -0.19 4.13 11.14
CA MET A 402 1.20 4.10 11.58
C MET A 402 1.28 3.56 13.01
N PHE A 403 2.39 2.95 13.39
CA PHE A 403 2.53 2.37 14.73
C PHE A 403 3.96 2.44 15.24
N ASP A 404 4.14 2.73 16.52
CA ASP A 404 5.46 2.66 17.15
C ASP A 404 5.88 1.19 17.31
N THR A 405 6.94 0.81 16.62
CA THR A 405 7.42 -0.57 16.54
C THR A 405 8.14 -1.00 17.82
N SER A 406 8.59 -0.05 18.66
CA SER A 406 9.44 -0.29 19.83
C SER A 406 8.88 -1.34 20.79
N ASN A 407 7.56 -1.33 21.01
CA ASN A 407 6.86 -2.21 21.94
C ASN A 407 5.93 -3.20 21.22
N THR A 408 6.45 -3.82 20.16
CA THR A 408 5.72 -4.83 19.35
C THR A 408 6.55 -6.11 19.19
N LEU A 409 5.91 -7.15 18.65
CA LEU A 409 6.51 -8.38 18.15
C LEU A 409 6.74 -8.30 16.62
N TRP A 410 6.58 -7.13 16.00
CA TRP A 410 6.74 -6.96 14.56
C TRP A 410 8.18 -7.33 14.17
N PRO A 411 8.38 -8.24 13.19
CA PRO A 411 9.68 -8.86 12.94
C PRO A 411 10.78 -7.88 12.51
N HIS A 412 10.42 -6.72 11.98
CA HIS A 412 11.36 -5.74 11.44
C HIS A 412 11.63 -4.55 12.39
N LYS A 413 11.07 -4.56 13.62
CA LYS A 413 11.12 -3.41 14.55
C LYS A 413 12.54 -2.93 14.91
N ASP A 414 13.52 -3.82 14.82
CA ASP A 414 14.93 -3.54 15.14
C ASP A 414 15.83 -3.60 13.89
N TYR A 415 15.25 -3.65 12.68
CA TYR A 415 16.02 -3.59 11.44
C TYR A 415 16.52 -2.15 11.21
N LEU A 416 17.73 -1.89 11.72
CA LEU A 416 18.42 -0.60 11.67
C LEU A 416 19.80 -0.80 11.06
N VAL A 417 20.15 0.05 10.09
CA VAL A 417 21.47 0.10 9.47
C VAL A 417 22.15 1.39 9.91
N ASN A 418 23.25 1.27 10.66
CA ASN A 418 24.06 2.37 11.18
C ASN A 418 23.31 3.45 11.99
N TYR A 419 22.19 3.08 12.62
CA TYR A 419 21.54 3.84 13.68
C TYR A 419 21.79 3.18 15.04
N GLN A 420 21.92 3.99 16.10
CA GLN A 420 21.77 3.51 17.46
C GLN A 420 20.30 3.57 17.87
N ILE A 421 19.81 2.55 18.58
CA ILE A 421 18.41 2.53 19.07
C ILE A 421 18.08 3.79 19.90
N SER A 422 19.03 4.33 20.65
CA SER A 422 18.85 5.55 21.44
C SER A 422 18.69 6.83 20.60
N GLU A 423 19.19 6.85 19.35
CA GLU A 423 19.00 7.99 18.43
C GLU A 423 17.57 7.99 17.85
N VAL A 424 16.98 6.81 17.75
CA VAL A 424 15.66 6.57 17.15
C VAL A 424 14.82 5.75 18.11
N GLU A 425 14.65 6.20 19.35
CA GLU A 425 13.96 5.42 20.40
C GLU A 425 12.55 5.02 19.96
N HIS A 426 11.82 5.99 19.40
CA HIS A 426 10.54 5.80 18.73
C HIS A 426 10.76 5.55 17.24
N ARG A 427 10.24 4.45 16.73
CA ARG A 427 10.34 4.06 15.32
C ARG A 427 8.95 3.77 14.84
N TYR A 428 8.43 4.57 13.92
CA TYR A 428 7.09 4.36 13.40
C TYR A 428 7.16 3.52 12.14
N GLY A 429 6.26 2.55 12.01
CA GLY A 429 6.06 1.74 10.81
C GLY A 429 4.63 1.81 10.30
N THR A 430 4.40 1.35 9.08
CA THR A 430 3.07 1.17 8.46
C THR A 430 3.10 -0.07 7.59
N VAL A 431 2.09 -0.95 7.69
CA VAL A 431 2.07 -2.15 6.83
C VAL A 431 1.73 -1.76 5.39
N GLY A 432 2.46 -2.33 4.44
CA GLY A 432 2.34 -2.07 3.01
C GLY A 432 3.14 -0.86 2.53
N THR A 433 3.59 -0.91 1.28
CA THR A 433 4.33 0.22 0.67
C THR A 433 3.47 1.07 -0.27
N ASN A 434 2.15 0.86 -0.30
CA ASN A 434 1.20 1.71 -1.00
C ASN A 434 1.03 3.05 -0.27
N VAL A 435 1.94 3.98 -0.55
CA VAL A 435 2.09 5.25 0.17
C VAL A 435 2.42 6.39 -0.79
N ARG A 436 2.06 7.61 -0.40
CA ARG A 436 2.51 8.84 -1.06
C ARG A 436 3.65 9.45 -0.28
N LEU A 437 4.74 9.84 -0.95
CA LEU A 437 5.87 10.55 -0.36
C LEU A 437 6.04 11.91 -1.03
N SER A 438 6.38 12.94 -0.27
CA SER A 438 6.89 14.20 -0.84
C SER A 438 8.33 14.03 -1.30
N ARG A 439 8.73 14.85 -2.27
CA ARG A 439 10.13 15.06 -2.64
C ARG A 439 11.00 15.33 -1.41
N LYS A 440 10.54 16.21 -0.51
CA LYS A 440 11.24 16.58 0.73
C LYS A 440 11.57 15.34 1.57
N LEU A 441 10.60 14.46 1.80
CA LEU A 441 10.82 13.22 2.55
C LEU A 441 11.78 12.27 1.81
N LEU A 442 11.63 12.09 0.50
CA LEU A 442 12.55 11.24 -0.29
C LEU A 442 13.98 11.78 -0.30
N GLU A 443 14.18 13.11 -0.35
CA GLU A 443 15.49 13.73 -0.26
C GLU A 443 16.14 13.55 1.11
N MET A 444 15.34 13.60 2.19
CA MET A 444 15.83 13.27 3.52
C MET A 444 16.26 11.81 3.61
N MET A 445 15.44 10.88 3.13
CA MET A 445 15.81 9.46 3.03
C MET A 445 17.09 9.26 2.20
N HIS A 446 17.24 9.99 1.10
CA HIS A 446 18.41 9.95 0.23
C HIS A 446 19.67 10.38 0.98
N ARG A 447 19.61 11.48 1.73
CA ARG A 447 20.74 11.97 2.54
C ARG A 447 21.14 10.98 3.63
N GLU A 448 20.17 10.37 4.31
CA GLU A 448 20.43 9.33 5.30
C GLU A 448 21.10 8.10 4.66
N ASN A 449 20.59 7.61 3.52
CA ASN A 449 21.20 6.47 2.81
C ASN A 449 22.61 6.80 2.30
N VAL A 450 22.87 8.02 1.79
CA VAL A 450 24.23 8.50 1.43
C VAL A 450 25.16 8.55 2.64
N ALA A 451 24.63 8.88 3.82
CA ALA A 451 25.35 8.82 5.09
C ALA A 451 25.59 7.39 5.59
N GLY A 452 25.02 6.38 4.92
CA GLY A 452 25.10 4.97 5.27
C GLY A 452 24.03 4.52 6.25
N ARG A 453 23.00 5.33 6.50
CA ARG A 453 21.95 5.04 7.47
C ARG A 453 20.66 4.64 6.77
N ALA A 454 20.10 3.51 7.16
CA ALA A 454 18.87 2.98 6.58
C ALA A 454 18.01 2.23 7.61
N MET A 455 16.75 2.00 7.27
CA MET A 455 15.83 1.16 8.03
C MET A 455 15.00 0.31 7.06
N MET A 456 14.19 -0.61 7.59
CA MET A 456 13.24 -1.37 6.78
C MET A 456 12.22 -0.44 6.13
N SER A 457 11.83 -0.75 4.89
CA SER A 457 11.03 0.09 3.99
C SER A 457 9.76 0.65 4.63
N GLU A 458 8.94 -0.19 5.27
CA GLU A 458 7.70 0.18 5.95
C GLU A 458 7.93 1.06 7.21
N MET A 459 9.16 1.08 7.74
CA MET A 459 9.53 1.83 8.94
C MET A 459 10.24 3.15 8.61
N PHE A 460 11.00 3.20 7.52
CA PHE A 460 11.93 4.30 7.28
C PHE A 460 11.23 5.66 7.04
N PRO A 461 10.29 5.79 6.07
CA PRO A 461 9.59 7.06 5.86
C PRO A 461 8.80 7.57 7.08
N PRO A 462 7.94 6.77 7.75
CA PRO A 462 7.19 7.26 8.91
C PRO A 462 8.09 7.61 10.10
N THR A 463 9.21 6.89 10.30
CA THR A 463 10.17 7.24 11.37
C THR A 463 10.83 8.59 11.11
N LEU A 464 11.30 8.86 9.89
CA LEU A 464 11.84 10.19 9.56
C LEU A 464 10.78 11.27 9.67
N ALA A 465 9.56 10.99 9.19
CA ALA A 465 8.47 11.96 9.28
C ALA A 465 8.14 12.33 10.74
N PHE A 466 8.13 11.36 11.65
CA PHE A 466 7.95 11.61 13.07
C PHE A 466 9.06 12.48 13.65
N HIS A 467 10.32 12.06 13.51
CA HIS A 467 11.45 12.72 14.17
C HIS A 467 11.72 14.13 13.67
N HIS A 468 11.37 14.42 12.43
CA HIS A 468 11.59 15.73 11.82
C HIS A 468 10.31 16.58 11.67
N GLY A 469 9.23 16.18 12.35
CA GLY A 469 7.99 16.98 12.39
C GLY A 469 7.29 17.14 11.05
N LEU A 470 7.48 16.21 10.11
CA LEU A 470 6.82 16.24 8.81
C LEU A 470 5.35 15.82 8.94
N LYS A 471 4.52 16.30 8.02
CA LYS A 471 3.09 15.97 8.02
C LYS A 471 2.87 14.58 7.43
N ALA A 472 2.83 13.56 8.29
CA ALA A 472 2.46 12.19 7.93
C ALA A 472 1.00 11.91 8.30
N VAL A 473 0.18 11.47 7.36
CA VAL A 473 -1.27 11.26 7.55
C VAL A 473 -1.66 9.84 7.20
N PHE A 474 -2.35 9.16 8.10
CA PHE A 474 -3.13 7.98 7.78
C PHE A 474 -4.49 8.38 7.19
N ALA A 475 -4.82 7.85 6.00
CA ALA A 475 -6.12 8.03 5.38
C ALA A 475 -7.06 6.85 5.71
N PRO A 476 -8.16 7.07 6.45
CA PRO A 476 -9.06 6.00 6.90
C PRO A 476 -10.00 5.55 5.77
N HIS A 477 -9.42 4.97 4.72
CA HIS A 477 -10.18 4.46 3.58
C HIS A 477 -11.09 3.29 3.98
N PRO A 478 -12.21 3.09 3.28
CA PRO A 478 -13.09 1.95 3.51
C PRO A 478 -12.34 0.62 3.44
N MET A 479 -12.42 -0.18 4.51
CA MET A 479 -11.96 -1.57 4.53
C MET A 479 -13.12 -2.46 4.98
N PHE A 480 -13.35 -3.53 4.23
CA PHE A 480 -14.38 -4.52 4.53
C PHE A 480 -13.78 -5.77 5.15
N LEU A 481 -14.60 -6.50 5.89
CA LEU A 481 -14.22 -7.74 6.55
C LEU A 481 -15.17 -8.86 6.11
N ASP A 482 -14.63 -10.07 5.93
CA ASP A 482 -15.39 -11.26 5.53
C ASP A 482 -16.38 -11.76 6.61
N ARG A 483 -16.28 -11.23 7.84
CA ARG A 483 -17.13 -11.55 8.98
C ARG A 483 -17.87 -10.34 9.52
N ARG A 484 -19.01 -10.64 10.14
CA ARG A 484 -19.77 -9.69 10.96
C ARG A 484 -19.19 -9.62 12.37
N TRP A 485 -18.36 -8.61 12.59
CA TRP A 485 -17.76 -8.35 13.89
C TRP A 485 -18.72 -7.57 14.80
N PRO A 486 -19.00 -8.04 16.02
CA PRO A 486 -19.59 -7.19 17.06
C PRO A 486 -18.70 -5.96 17.28
N VAL A 487 -19.31 -4.78 17.36
CA VAL A 487 -18.60 -3.49 17.43
C VAL A 487 -17.50 -3.49 18.51
N GLU A 488 -17.82 -4.02 19.68
CA GLU A 488 -16.91 -3.99 20.83
C GLU A 488 -15.73 -4.95 20.64
N ASN A 489 -15.97 -6.08 19.96
CA ASN A 489 -14.91 -7.00 19.61
C ASN A 489 -14.01 -6.41 18.52
N LEU A 490 -14.59 -5.67 17.57
CA LEU A 490 -13.84 -5.00 16.51
C LEU A 490 -12.90 -3.95 17.11
N GLN A 491 -13.41 -3.07 17.97
CA GLN A 491 -12.60 -2.07 18.68
C GLN A 491 -11.53 -2.73 19.55
N LYS A 492 -11.89 -3.75 20.33
CA LYS A 492 -10.94 -4.45 21.21
C LYS A 492 -9.83 -5.17 20.42
N THR A 493 -10.11 -5.62 19.20
CA THR A 493 -9.13 -6.32 18.36
C THR A 493 -8.24 -5.32 17.64
N PHE A 494 -8.82 -4.44 16.81
CA PHE A 494 -8.04 -3.57 15.91
C PHE A 494 -7.43 -2.37 16.62
N ASN A 495 -8.04 -1.91 17.71
CA ASN A 495 -7.57 -0.83 18.57
C ASN A 495 -7.29 -1.35 20.00
N GLY A 496 -6.80 -2.59 20.12
CA GLY A 496 -6.54 -3.28 21.40
C GLY A 496 -5.23 -2.89 22.10
N GLY A 497 -4.46 -1.99 21.49
CA GLY A 497 -3.22 -1.46 22.02
C GLY A 497 -3.40 -0.50 23.18
N ASN A 498 -2.28 0.02 23.69
CA ASN A 498 -2.32 0.97 24.80
C ASN A 498 -3.12 2.20 24.38
N ARG A 499 -4.08 2.62 25.22
CA ARG A 499 -4.88 3.84 24.99
C ARG A 499 -5.67 3.79 23.66
N GLY A 500 -5.99 2.59 23.17
CA GLY A 500 -6.72 2.39 21.92
C GLY A 500 -5.85 2.44 20.67
N GLN A 501 -4.52 2.45 20.81
CA GLN A 501 -3.58 2.38 19.68
C GLN A 501 -3.64 1.01 18.98
N VAL A 502 -3.09 0.93 17.77
CA VAL A 502 -2.89 -0.35 17.10
C VAL A 502 -1.73 -1.11 17.71
N GLU A 503 -0.83 -0.46 18.47
CA GLU A 503 0.40 -0.98 19.10
C GLU A 503 0.47 -0.89 20.64
N GLY A 504 1.63 -1.26 21.22
CA GLY A 504 1.98 -0.98 22.61
C GLY A 504 1.50 -2.00 23.64
N SER A 505 0.84 -3.07 23.23
CA SER A 505 0.36 -4.15 24.10
C SER A 505 0.51 -5.50 23.42
N MET A 506 0.67 -6.60 24.17
CA MET A 506 0.63 -7.95 23.58
C MET A 506 -0.72 -8.30 22.94
N ALA A 507 -1.79 -7.57 23.27
CA ALA A 507 -3.11 -7.73 22.64
C ALA A 507 -3.25 -6.98 21.30
N SER A 508 -2.34 -6.03 21.02
CA SER A 508 -2.27 -5.19 19.81
C SER A 508 -2.42 -5.99 18.52
N VAL A 509 -3.21 -5.48 17.57
CA VAL A 509 -3.43 -6.13 16.28
C VAL A 509 -2.15 -6.32 15.47
N ILE A 510 -1.15 -5.45 15.65
CA ILE A 510 0.18 -5.56 15.00
C ILE A 510 0.91 -6.85 15.39
N ASN A 511 0.61 -7.39 16.58
CA ASN A 511 1.17 -8.67 17.04
C ASN A 511 0.33 -9.90 16.59
N HIS A 512 -0.79 -9.67 15.89
CA HIS A 512 -1.79 -10.67 15.55
C HIS A 512 -2.27 -10.51 14.10
N GLU A 513 -1.32 -10.49 13.16
CA GLU A 513 -1.58 -10.29 11.72
C GLU A 513 -2.69 -11.18 11.14
N GLN A 514 -2.90 -12.37 11.71
CA GLN A 514 -3.98 -13.28 11.29
C GLN A 514 -5.38 -12.66 11.36
N ASP A 515 -5.60 -11.62 12.19
CA ASP A 515 -6.90 -10.95 12.31
C ASP A 515 -7.25 -10.13 11.05
N PHE A 516 -6.26 -9.85 10.19
CA PHE A 516 -6.46 -9.21 8.89
C PHE A 516 -6.69 -10.18 7.73
N GLU A 517 -6.63 -11.50 7.94
CA GLU A 517 -6.84 -12.50 6.87
C GLU A 517 -8.18 -12.33 6.15
N GLY A 518 -9.19 -11.82 6.86
CA GLY A 518 -10.53 -11.53 6.34
C GLY A 518 -10.73 -10.11 5.80
N ALA A 519 -9.71 -9.25 5.80
CA ALA A 519 -9.83 -7.84 5.44
C ALA A 519 -9.54 -7.59 3.96
N THR A 520 -10.26 -6.65 3.34
CA THR A 520 -10.02 -6.24 1.94
C THR A 520 -8.71 -5.49 1.73
N TRP A 521 -8.00 -5.16 2.80
CA TRP A 521 -6.72 -4.45 2.76
C TRP A 521 -5.73 -5.12 3.71
N TYR A 522 -5.10 -6.19 3.20
CA TYR A 522 -3.97 -6.86 3.81
C TYR A 522 -3.30 -7.79 2.79
N TRP A 523 -1.97 -7.85 2.79
CA TRP A 523 -1.19 -8.61 1.80
C TRP A 523 -1.49 -10.11 1.81
N ASN A 524 -1.88 -10.68 2.97
CA ASN A 524 -2.16 -12.11 3.13
C ASN A 524 -3.66 -12.44 3.17
N SER A 525 -4.53 -11.59 2.59
CA SER A 525 -5.97 -11.87 2.56
C SER A 525 -6.37 -12.66 1.31
N GLN A 526 -6.82 -13.90 1.50
CA GLN A 526 -7.44 -14.70 0.42
C GLN A 526 -8.84 -14.15 0.04
N TYR A 527 -9.51 -13.49 0.99
CA TYR A 527 -10.84 -12.95 0.82
C TYR A 527 -10.91 -11.90 -0.29
N THR A 528 -9.90 -11.04 -0.40
CA THR A 528 -9.82 -10.01 -1.44
C THR A 528 -9.81 -10.62 -2.85
N LEU A 529 -9.05 -11.70 -3.05
CA LEU A 529 -8.99 -12.38 -4.35
C LEU A 529 -10.35 -12.98 -4.74
N ASP A 530 -11.05 -13.60 -3.78
CA ASP A 530 -12.37 -14.17 -4.00
C ASP A 530 -13.40 -13.08 -4.37
N LEU A 531 -13.38 -11.95 -3.66
CA LEU A 531 -14.22 -10.79 -3.99
C LEU A 531 -13.90 -10.23 -5.38
N TYR A 532 -12.62 -10.04 -5.68
CA TYR A 532 -12.20 -9.47 -6.96
C TYR A 532 -12.56 -10.37 -8.14
N ARG A 533 -12.36 -11.70 -8.02
CA ARG A 533 -12.79 -12.68 -9.04
C ARG A 533 -14.30 -12.64 -9.26
N ARG A 534 -15.09 -12.48 -8.21
CA ARG A 534 -16.55 -12.34 -8.31
C ARG A 534 -16.95 -11.03 -8.98
N TRP A 535 -16.33 -9.92 -8.60
CA TRP A 535 -16.54 -8.62 -9.23
C TRP A 535 -16.17 -8.64 -10.71
N LEU A 536 -15.08 -9.34 -11.05
CA LEU A 536 -14.71 -9.63 -12.43
C LEU A 536 -15.72 -10.53 -13.14
N GLY A 537 -16.70 -11.17 -12.48
CA GLY A 537 -17.66 -12.14 -13.03
C GLY A 537 -17.10 -13.54 -13.31
N MET A 538 -16.07 -13.95 -12.57
CA MET A 538 -15.40 -15.27 -12.65
C MET A 538 -15.80 -16.21 -11.51
N ALA A 539 -16.95 -15.99 -10.88
CA ALA A 539 -17.40 -16.79 -9.75
C ALA A 539 -17.82 -18.19 -10.22
N GLU A 540 -17.26 -19.24 -9.61
CA GLU A 540 -17.68 -20.63 -9.90
C GLU A 540 -19.02 -20.99 -9.23
N GLU A 541 -19.31 -20.42 -8.05
CA GLU A 541 -20.53 -20.68 -7.27
C GLU A 541 -21.06 -19.42 -6.55
N GLY A 542 -22.39 -19.36 -6.34
CA GLY A 542 -23.07 -18.30 -5.58
C GLY A 542 -23.41 -17.04 -6.40
N PRO A 543 -23.81 -15.93 -5.77
CA PRO A 543 -24.09 -14.67 -6.48
C PRO A 543 -22.90 -14.25 -7.37
N GLY A 544 -23.20 -13.88 -8.62
CA GLY A 544 -22.21 -13.60 -9.67
C GLY A 544 -21.78 -14.83 -10.50
N SER A 545 -22.18 -16.06 -10.15
CA SER A 545 -21.84 -17.28 -10.93
C SER A 545 -22.83 -17.60 -12.05
N THR A 546 -23.99 -16.92 -12.08
CA THR A 546 -25.04 -17.12 -13.09
C THR A 546 -24.98 -16.11 -14.24
N GLU A 547 -24.18 -15.06 -14.09
CA GLU A 547 -23.92 -14.03 -15.11
C GLU A 547 -22.55 -14.28 -15.75
N VAL A 548 -22.39 -15.47 -16.34
CA VAL A 548 -21.21 -15.78 -17.13
C VAL A 548 -21.35 -15.02 -18.44
N SER A 549 -20.74 -13.84 -18.56
CA SER A 549 -20.40 -13.30 -19.88
C SER A 549 -19.65 -14.41 -20.62
N PRO A 550 -19.97 -14.72 -21.89
CA PRO A 550 -19.23 -15.71 -22.66
C PRO A 550 -17.78 -15.26 -22.78
N ARG A 551 -16.96 -15.68 -21.80
CA ARG A 551 -15.54 -15.42 -21.74
C ARG A 551 -14.87 -16.52 -22.53
N VAL A 552 -13.87 -16.14 -23.32
CA VAL A 552 -12.80 -17.09 -23.64
C VAL A 552 -12.23 -17.55 -22.29
N PRO A 553 -12.17 -18.86 -22.01
CA PRO A 553 -11.62 -19.34 -20.75
C PRO A 553 -10.20 -18.78 -20.60
N ILE A 554 -9.98 -18.02 -19.52
CA ILE A 554 -8.62 -17.86 -19.00
C ILE A 554 -8.20 -19.28 -18.66
N GLN A 555 -7.32 -19.87 -19.45
CA GLN A 555 -6.84 -21.22 -19.16
C GLN A 555 -6.28 -21.20 -17.74
N PRO A 556 -6.84 -21.98 -16.80
CA PRO A 556 -6.13 -22.21 -15.55
C PRO A 556 -4.75 -22.77 -15.95
N PRO A 557 -3.66 -22.36 -15.29
CA PRO A 557 -2.35 -22.86 -15.61
C PRO A 557 -2.39 -24.39 -15.62
N ALA A 558 -1.88 -24.99 -16.69
CA ALA A 558 -1.66 -26.43 -16.72
C ALA A 558 -0.86 -26.79 -15.46
N ILE A 559 -1.48 -27.56 -14.56
CA ILE A 559 -0.78 -28.18 -13.46
C ILE A 559 0.17 -29.18 -14.10
N ALA A 560 1.39 -28.75 -14.38
CA ALA A 560 2.47 -29.67 -14.66
C ALA A 560 2.74 -30.40 -13.35
N ASP A 561 2.48 -31.70 -13.32
CA ASP A 561 2.82 -32.59 -12.21
C ASP A 561 4.28 -32.38 -11.81
N SER A 562 4.48 -31.73 -10.65
CA SER A 562 5.77 -31.66 -9.99
C SER A 562 6.00 -32.97 -9.22
N PRO A 563 7.13 -33.67 -9.42
CA PRO A 563 7.38 -34.96 -8.78
C PRO A 563 7.93 -34.74 -7.36
N PHE A 564 7.16 -34.16 -6.45
CA PHE A 564 7.50 -34.12 -5.02
C PHE A 564 6.25 -34.18 -4.14
N SER A 565 5.60 -35.34 -4.16
CA SER A 565 4.67 -35.74 -3.09
C SER A 565 5.47 -36.27 -1.90
N GLY A 566 5.79 -35.41 -0.94
CA GLY A 566 6.41 -35.80 0.33
C GLY A 566 5.86 -34.96 1.48
N ARG A 567 5.09 -35.59 2.38
CA ARG A 567 4.50 -34.96 3.57
C ARG A 567 5.60 -34.62 4.59
N GLY A 568 5.62 -33.38 5.10
CA GLY A 568 6.44 -32.91 6.22
C GLY A 568 5.94 -31.55 6.76
N PRO A 569 6.10 -31.22 8.05
CA PRO A 569 5.26 -30.25 8.75
C PRO A 569 5.68 -28.78 8.57
N MET A 570 4.68 -27.91 8.80
CA MET A 570 4.62 -26.45 8.64
C MET A 570 5.93 -25.66 8.85
N ALA A 571 6.35 -24.97 7.78
CA ALA A 571 7.00 -23.66 7.84
C ALA A 571 6.15 -22.71 6.98
N ARG A 572 5.59 -21.66 7.61
CA ARG A 572 4.62 -20.74 7.00
C ARG A 572 5.30 -19.79 6.02
N TYR A 573 4.59 -19.56 4.93
CA TYR A 573 5.00 -18.86 3.72
C TYR A 573 5.08 -17.35 3.97
N ALA A 574 6.26 -16.77 3.72
CA ALA A 574 6.42 -15.35 3.45
C ALA A 574 6.15 -15.08 1.95
N CYS A 575 5.47 -13.97 1.66
CA CYS A 575 5.35 -13.27 0.37
C CYS A 575 5.80 -14.05 -0.88
N ARG A 576 5.00 -15.03 -1.35
CA ARG A 576 5.27 -15.69 -2.63
C ARG A 576 4.72 -14.88 -3.79
N GLN A 577 5.37 -13.76 -4.10
CA GLN A 577 5.49 -13.25 -5.48
C GLN A 577 6.54 -12.16 -5.66
N CYS A 578 7.10 -11.61 -4.57
CA CYS A 578 8.37 -10.89 -4.59
C CYS A 578 9.45 -11.77 -3.94
N CYS A 579 10.45 -12.17 -4.73
CA CYS A 579 11.69 -12.83 -4.29
C CYS A 579 11.60 -14.33 -3.91
N PHE A 580 12.20 -15.17 -4.75
CA PHE A 580 12.96 -16.34 -4.28
C PHE A 580 14.41 -16.18 -4.78
N THR A 581 15.36 -16.32 -3.86
CA THR A 581 16.83 -16.37 -3.98
C THR A 581 17.33 -17.82 -4.13
N PRO A 582 18.59 -18.07 -4.50
CA PRO A 582 19.37 -17.59 -5.65
C PRO A 582 19.03 -18.32 -6.96
#